data_AF-A0A2K3PIW3-F1
#
_entry.id   AF-A0A2K3PIW3-F1
#
_cell.length_a   1.000
_cell.length_b   1.000
_cell.length_c   1.000
_cell.angle_alpha   90.00
_cell.angle_beta   90.00
_cell.angle_gamma   90.00
#
_symmetry.space_group_name_H-M   'P 1'
#
loop_
_entity.id
_entity.type
_entity.pdbx_description
1 polymer ?
#
loop_
_entity_poly.entity_id
_entity_poly.type
_entity_poly.pdbx_seq_one_letter_code
_entity_poly.pdbx_strand_id
1 'polypeptide(L)'
;MRIEQESDGVSASRKHLVFAYYITGHGFGHATRVTEVARHLIDAGHDVHVVTGAPDFVFTSEIKSPRLFIRKVLLDCGAVQADALTVDRLASLEKYSETAVKPRAKILAIETEWLNSIKADLVVSDVVPVACRAAADAGIRSVCVTNFSWDFIYAEYVMAAGLHHRSIVWQIAEDYSHCEFLIRLPGYCPMPAFRDVIDVPLVVRRLHKSAKEVRKELNVPDDVKLVILNFGGQPSGWNIKEEYLPPGWLCLVCGASDNEDLPPNFRKLARDAYTPDIIAACDCMLGKIGYGTCSEALAYKCPFVFVRRDYFNEEPFLRNMLEYYQCGVEMIRRDLITGHWRPYLERAISLKPCYEAGINGGEKAAHILQETAFGKNYASDKLSGARRLRDAIVLGYQLQRAPGRDCAIPEWYSKSGDQLDQSISTPGNDGGFKFHSGIEDFDILHGDSHDLPDTVAFLQSLSELVAKNTKRERKAAANIFLWEVLIISYEDKVL
;
A
#
# COMPACT_ATOMS: atom_id res chain seq x y z
N MET A 1 -50.87 -3.58 37.15
CA MET A 1 -50.30 -3.49 35.79
C MET A 1 -49.41 -2.25 35.74
N ARG A 2 -48.13 -2.42 36.08
CA ARG A 2 -47.06 -1.44 35.97
C ARG A 2 -45.85 -2.25 35.52
N ILE A 3 -45.36 -1.96 34.33
CA ILE A 3 -44.18 -2.60 33.74
C ILE A 3 -42.98 -1.83 34.28
N GLU A 4 -42.13 -2.52 35.04
CA GLU A 4 -40.82 -2.01 35.44
C GLU A 4 -39.85 -2.18 34.28
N GLN A 5 -39.05 -1.14 34.05
CA GLN A 5 -37.98 -1.09 33.06
C GLN A 5 -36.82 -1.98 33.55
N GLU A 6 -36.48 -3.02 32.78
CA GLU A 6 -35.18 -3.68 32.89
C GLU A 6 -34.12 -2.80 32.22
N SER A 7 -33.18 -2.32 33.04
CA SER A 7 -31.96 -1.66 32.60
C SER A 7 -30.98 -2.70 32.06
N ASP A 8 -30.72 -2.68 30.75
CA ASP A 8 -29.64 -3.45 30.11
C ASP A 8 -28.26 -2.92 30.56
N GLY A 9 -27.79 -3.42 31.70
CA GLY A 9 -26.41 -3.33 32.13
C GLY A 9 -25.60 -4.48 31.56
N VAL A 10 -25.15 -4.40 30.32
CA VAL A 10 -24.13 -5.34 29.78
C VAL A 10 -22.74 -4.75 30.03
N SER A 11 -22.26 -4.89 31.27
CA SER A 11 -20.83 -4.81 31.57
C SER A 11 -20.23 -6.21 31.42
N ALA A 12 -20.02 -6.63 30.17
CA ALA A 12 -19.13 -7.74 29.91
C ALA A 12 -17.70 -7.23 30.12
N SER A 13 -17.01 -7.76 31.13
CA SER A 13 -15.57 -7.63 31.30
C SER A 13 -14.90 -7.94 29.95
N ARG A 14 -14.39 -6.92 29.24
CA ARG A 14 -13.67 -7.12 27.98
C ARG A 14 -12.39 -7.85 28.30
N LYS A 15 -12.28 -9.10 27.85
CA LYS A 15 -11.06 -9.90 27.99
C LYS A 15 -9.90 -9.12 27.36
N HIS A 16 -8.87 -8.88 28.16
CA HIS A 16 -7.65 -8.22 27.73
C HIS A 16 -6.90 -9.07 26.68
N LEU A 17 -6.26 -8.42 25.70
CA LEU A 17 -5.54 -9.05 24.60
C LEU A 17 -4.22 -8.32 24.35
N VAL A 18 -3.25 -9.03 23.80
CA VAL A 18 -1.93 -8.54 23.41
C VAL A 18 -1.75 -8.64 21.89
N PHE A 19 -1.54 -7.50 21.23
CA PHE A 19 -1.32 -7.42 19.79
C PHE A 19 0.15 -7.14 19.48
N ALA A 20 0.75 -7.89 18.56
CA ALA A 20 2.06 -7.56 17.99
C ALA A 20 1.87 -6.93 16.61
N TYR A 21 2.06 -5.62 16.49
CA TYR A 21 1.81 -4.86 15.27
C TYR A 21 3.12 -4.48 14.58
N TYR A 22 3.43 -5.19 13.50
CA TYR A 22 4.62 -4.99 12.68
C TYR A 22 4.37 -3.93 11.62
N ILE A 23 5.32 -3.00 11.46
CA ILE A 23 5.24 -1.91 10.50
C ILE A 23 6.49 -1.92 9.65
N THR A 24 6.32 -1.88 8.34
CA THR A 24 7.42 -1.79 7.40
C THR A 24 8.34 -0.60 7.70
N GLY A 25 9.62 -0.75 7.37
CA GLY A 25 10.61 0.34 7.38
C GLY A 25 10.33 1.46 6.38
N HIS A 26 9.26 1.34 5.56
CA HIS A 26 8.96 2.27 4.49
C HIS A 26 8.16 3.49 4.92
N GLY A 27 8.85 4.63 5.11
CA GLY A 27 8.22 5.96 5.20
C GLY A 27 7.27 6.18 6.40
N PHE A 28 6.88 7.44 6.61
CA PHE A 28 6.02 7.81 7.74
C PHE A 28 4.53 7.46 7.52
N GLY A 29 4.09 7.24 6.28
CA GLY A 29 2.69 6.94 5.97
C GLY A 29 2.18 5.65 6.62
N HIS A 30 3.02 4.62 6.71
CA HIS A 30 2.70 3.36 7.38
C HIS A 30 2.62 3.53 8.89
N ALA A 31 3.60 4.20 9.49
CA ALA A 31 3.61 4.46 10.93
C ALA A 31 2.39 5.28 11.39
N THR A 32 2.01 6.31 10.63
CA THR A 32 0.87 7.18 10.96
C THR A 32 -0.48 6.48 10.82
N ARG A 33 -0.70 5.62 9.80
CA ARG A 33 -1.95 4.84 9.70
C ARG A 33 -2.06 3.76 10.77
N VAL A 34 -0.94 3.10 11.13
CA VAL A 34 -0.93 2.13 12.23
C VAL A 34 -1.20 2.81 13.57
N THR A 35 -0.70 4.03 13.77
CA THR A 35 -0.99 4.83 14.97
C THR A 35 -2.50 4.96 15.18
N GLU A 36 -3.27 5.22 14.12
CA GLU A 36 -4.73 5.33 14.22
C GLU A 36 -5.42 4.01 14.60
N VAL A 37 -5.00 2.88 14.01
CA VAL A 37 -5.54 1.54 14.37
C VAL A 37 -5.15 1.15 15.80
N ALA A 38 -3.87 1.33 16.16
CA ALA A 38 -3.33 1.00 17.47
C ALA A 38 -4.01 1.81 18.58
N ARG A 39 -4.30 3.09 18.33
CA ARG A 39 -5.06 3.93 19.27
C ARG A 39 -6.41 3.29 19.63
N HIS A 40 -7.17 2.82 18.63
CA HIS A 40 -8.46 2.18 18.88
C HIS A 40 -8.36 0.85 19.64
N LEU A 41 -7.32 0.03 19.39
CA LEU A 41 -7.06 -1.18 20.17
C LEU A 41 -6.73 -0.86 21.64
N ILE A 42 -5.91 0.18 21.86
CA ILE A 42 -5.53 0.63 23.20
C ILE A 42 -6.72 1.22 23.95
N ASP A 43 -7.52 2.06 23.29
CA ASP A 43 -8.75 2.64 23.85
C ASP A 43 -9.77 1.55 24.22
N ALA A 44 -9.74 0.39 23.54
CA ALA A 44 -10.54 -0.78 23.87
C ALA A 44 -10.01 -1.59 25.07
N GLY A 45 -8.82 -1.26 25.59
CA GLY A 45 -8.22 -1.87 26.79
C GLY A 45 -7.16 -2.94 26.51
N HIS A 46 -6.64 -3.01 25.28
CA HIS A 46 -5.64 -3.99 24.86
C HIS A 46 -4.21 -3.44 24.89
N ASP A 47 -3.24 -4.34 25.00
CA ASP A 47 -1.82 -4.00 24.90
C ASP A 47 -1.37 -4.14 23.45
N VAL A 48 -0.62 -3.16 22.96
CA VAL A 48 -0.13 -3.13 21.57
C VAL A 48 1.38 -2.95 21.57
N HIS A 49 2.07 -3.96 21.07
CA HIS A 49 3.50 -3.95 20.81
C HIS A 49 3.76 -3.57 19.36
N VAL A 50 4.15 -2.32 19.12
CA VAL A 50 4.55 -1.83 17.81
C VAL A 50 5.99 -2.23 17.53
N VAL A 51 6.21 -3.00 16.46
CA VAL A 51 7.54 -3.39 15.97
C VAL A 51 7.85 -2.59 14.71
N THR A 52 8.81 -1.68 14.77
CA THR A 52 9.06 -0.73 13.68
C THR A 52 10.47 -0.13 13.69
N GLY A 53 10.94 0.30 12.51
CA GLY A 53 12.08 1.19 12.36
C GLY A 53 11.75 2.68 12.46
N ALA A 54 10.46 3.07 12.44
CA ALA A 54 10.05 4.48 12.51
C ALA A 54 10.37 5.11 13.88
N PRO A 55 10.65 6.42 14.00
CA PRO A 55 10.86 7.11 15.27
C PRO A 55 9.70 7.00 16.28
N ASP A 56 10.00 6.97 17.58
CA ASP A 56 8.98 6.83 18.65
C ASP A 56 7.93 7.94 18.65
N PHE A 57 8.34 9.18 18.35
CA PHE A 57 7.48 10.35 18.42
C PHE A 57 6.25 10.25 17.50
N VAL A 58 6.31 9.44 16.43
CA VAL A 58 5.19 9.23 15.51
C VAL A 58 4.00 8.60 16.24
N PHE A 59 4.27 7.73 17.22
CA PHE A 59 3.25 7.05 18.01
C PHE A 59 2.97 7.78 19.32
N THR A 60 4.00 8.24 20.02
CA THR A 60 3.87 8.80 21.37
C THR A 60 3.31 10.22 21.41
N SER A 61 3.31 10.94 20.28
CA SER A 61 2.60 12.22 20.15
C SER A 61 1.08 12.04 20.29
N GLU A 62 0.55 10.99 19.67
CA GLU A 62 -0.89 10.70 19.60
C GLU A 62 -1.38 9.74 20.68
N ILE A 63 -0.54 8.79 21.09
CA ILE A 63 -0.90 7.72 22.02
C ILE A 63 -0.12 7.90 23.33
N LYS A 64 -0.80 8.42 24.35
CA LYS A 64 -0.27 8.58 25.71
C LYS A 64 -0.87 7.52 26.63
N SER A 65 -0.41 6.28 26.50
CA SER A 65 -0.94 5.13 27.25
C SER A 65 0.17 4.18 27.68
N PRO A 66 0.10 3.62 28.91
CA PRO A 66 1.05 2.58 29.35
C PRO A 66 0.87 1.24 28.61
N ARG A 67 -0.16 1.12 27.77
CA ARG A 67 -0.45 -0.08 26.95
C ARG A 67 0.22 -0.06 25.57
N LEU A 68 0.89 1.04 25.24
CA LEU A 68 1.71 1.13 24.04
C LEU A 68 3.15 0.72 24.37
N PHE A 69 3.62 -0.32 23.70
CA PHE A 69 5.01 -0.76 23.76
C PHE A 69 5.64 -0.60 22.40
N ILE A 70 6.85 -0.03 22.32
CA ILE A 70 7.55 0.16 21.04
C ILE A 70 8.85 -0.64 21.06
N ARG A 71 9.01 -1.53 20.08
CA ARG A 71 10.21 -2.33 19.85
C ARG A 71 10.88 -1.89 18.55
N LYS A 72 12.08 -1.31 18.67
CA LYS A 72 12.87 -0.81 17.53
C LYS A 72 13.59 -1.94 16.79
N VAL A 73 12.94 -2.47 15.76
CA VAL A 73 13.51 -3.48 14.88
C VAL A 73 13.09 -3.20 13.45
N LEU A 74 14.05 -3.31 12.53
CA LEU A 74 13.84 -3.19 11.09
C LEU A 74 13.87 -4.59 10.48
N LEU A 75 12.73 -5.06 9.99
CA LEU A 75 12.57 -6.42 9.42
C LEU A 75 12.42 -6.44 7.90
N ASP A 76 12.22 -5.26 7.31
CA ASP A 76 12.25 -5.01 5.88
C ASP A 76 12.73 -3.57 5.63
N CYS A 77 12.89 -3.17 4.37
CA CYS A 77 13.33 -1.80 4.01
C CYS A 77 12.33 -1.05 3.13
N GLY A 78 11.38 -1.76 2.51
CA GLY A 78 10.52 -1.23 1.47
C GLY A 78 11.26 -0.65 0.27
N ALA A 79 10.73 0.43 -0.32
CA ALA A 79 11.35 1.10 -1.46
C ALA A 79 12.36 2.17 -1.03
N VAL A 80 13.62 2.01 -1.46
CA VAL A 80 14.71 2.98 -1.27
C VAL A 80 14.50 4.15 -2.21
N GLN A 81 14.53 5.37 -1.67
CA GLN A 81 14.33 6.60 -2.45
C GLN A 81 15.69 7.20 -2.80
N ALA A 82 15.96 7.39 -4.09
CA ALA A 82 17.15 8.10 -4.57
C ALA A 82 17.04 9.61 -4.34
N ASP A 83 15.83 10.14 -4.54
CA ASP A 83 15.46 11.52 -4.24
C ASP A 83 13.98 11.59 -3.83
N ALA A 84 13.45 12.80 -3.59
CA ALA A 84 12.07 12.99 -3.12
C ALA A 84 10.99 12.40 -4.06
N LEU A 85 11.32 12.21 -5.34
CA LEU A 85 10.43 11.79 -6.43
C LEU A 85 10.89 10.52 -7.15
N THR A 86 12.07 9.98 -6.87
CA THR A 86 12.62 8.82 -7.61
C THR A 86 12.88 7.64 -6.67
N VAL A 87 12.35 6.46 -6.99
CA VAL A 87 12.69 5.21 -6.31
C VAL A 87 13.87 4.53 -7.00
N ASP A 88 14.85 4.10 -6.20
CA ASP A 88 15.94 3.25 -6.68
C ASP A 88 15.54 1.77 -6.55
N ARG A 89 15.17 1.18 -7.68
CA ARG A 89 14.69 -0.21 -7.76
C ARG A 89 15.77 -1.22 -7.39
N LEU A 90 17.01 -1.00 -7.83
CA LEU A 90 18.12 -1.92 -7.57
C LEU A 90 18.54 -1.86 -6.11
N ALA A 91 18.74 -0.64 -5.59
CA ALA A 91 19.08 -0.45 -4.18
C ALA A 91 17.97 -0.98 -3.26
N SER A 92 16.70 -0.91 -3.68
CA SER A 92 15.57 -1.51 -2.94
C SER A 92 15.72 -3.03 -2.82
N LEU A 93 16.00 -3.73 -3.92
CA LEU A 93 16.15 -5.18 -3.94
C LEU A 93 17.41 -5.64 -3.17
N GLU A 94 18.53 -4.93 -3.34
CA GLU A 94 19.76 -5.18 -2.59
C GLU A 94 19.55 -4.99 -1.09
N LYS A 95 18.96 -3.86 -0.69
CA LYS A 95 18.71 -3.56 0.72
C LYS A 95 17.74 -4.56 1.33
N TYR A 96 16.72 -5.01 0.60
CA TYR A 96 15.81 -6.04 1.07
C TYR A 96 16.53 -7.37 1.25
N SER A 97 17.42 -7.73 0.32
CA SER A 97 18.25 -8.93 0.42
C SER A 97 19.11 -8.93 1.69
N GLU A 98 19.82 -7.82 1.98
CA GLU A 98 20.63 -7.69 3.19
C GLU A 98 19.79 -7.70 4.48
N THR A 99 18.60 -7.10 4.45
CA THR A 99 17.80 -6.84 5.66
C THR A 99 16.91 -8.04 6.02
N ALA A 100 16.32 -8.70 5.03
CA ALA A 100 15.25 -9.68 5.24
C ALA A 100 15.59 -11.08 4.70
N VAL A 101 16.43 -11.20 3.66
CA VAL A 101 16.72 -12.49 3.01
C VAL A 101 17.92 -13.17 3.67
N LYS A 102 19.08 -12.52 3.72
CA LYS A 102 20.31 -13.09 4.29
C LYS A 102 20.18 -13.47 5.77
N PRO A 103 19.65 -12.60 6.67
CA PRO A 103 19.49 -12.94 8.08
C PRO A 103 18.18 -13.69 8.41
N ARG A 104 17.43 -14.16 7.41
CA ARG A 104 16.05 -14.65 7.56
C ARG A 104 15.89 -15.70 8.67
N ALA A 105 16.71 -16.74 8.67
CA ALA A 105 16.59 -17.81 9.67
C ALA A 105 16.76 -17.29 11.11
N LYS A 106 17.68 -16.33 11.30
CA LYS A 106 17.88 -15.67 12.59
C LYS A 106 16.70 -14.78 12.95
N ILE A 107 16.14 -14.04 11.99
CA ILE A 107 14.94 -13.21 12.21
C ILE A 107 13.78 -14.10 12.68
N LEU A 108 13.47 -15.18 11.96
CA LEU A 108 12.35 -16.06 12.30
C LEU A 108 12.49 -16.65 13.70
N ALA A 109 13.69 -17.11 14.08
CA ALA A 109 13.93 -17.63 15.43
C ALA A 109 13.68 -16.57 16.52
N ILE A 110 14.23 -15.36 16.34
CA ILE A 110 14.09 -14.26 17.30
C ILE A 110 12.63 -13.81 17.41
N GLU A 111 11.93 -13.63 16.28
CA GLU A 111 10.56 -13.15 16.29
C GLU A 111 9.61 -14.21 16.85
N THR A 112 9.80 -15.49 16.53
CA THR A 112 9.01 -16.59 17.09
C THR A 112 9.16 -16.66 18.61
N GLU A 113 10.39 -16.57 19.13
CA GLU A 113 10.65 -16.55 20.57
C GLU A 113 10.02 -15.31 21.23
N TRP A 114 10.20 -14.14 20.62
CA TRP A 114 9.68 -12.88 21.16
C TRP A 114 8.14 -12.87 21.21
N LEU A 115 7.46 -13.29 20.14
CA LEU A 115 6.00 -13.37 20.06
C LEU A 115 5.42 -14.27 21.17
N ASN A 116 6.06 -15.41 21.43
CA ASN A 116 5.69 -16.30 22.54
C ASN A 116 5.98 -15.66 23.90
N SER A 117 7.10 -14.94 24.06
CA SER A 117 7.47 -14.29 25.32
C SER A 117 6.45 -13.24 25.78
N ILE A 118 5.89 -12.48 24.83
CA ILE A 118 4.86 -11.46 25.11
C ILE A 118 3.45 -12.06 25.16
N LYS A 119 3.30 -13.36 24.87
CA LYS A 119 2.02 -14.07 24.78
C LYS A 119 1.04 -13.37 23.83
N ALA A 120 1.53 -13.01 22.63
CA ALA A 120 0.71 -12.33 21.65
C ALA A 120 -0.52 -13.17 21.28
N ASP A 121 -1.71 -12.55 21.35
CA ASP A 121 -2.98 -13.16 20.94
C ASP A 121 -3.18 -13.06 19.42
N LEU A 122 -2.63 -12.01 18.80
CA LEU A 122 -2.72 -11.79 17.35
C LEU A 122 -1.50 -11.01 16.85
N VAL A 123 -0.94 -11.46 15.72
CA VAL A 123 0.05 -10.70 14.95
C VAL A 123 -0.65 -9.88 13.88
N VAL A 124 -0.31 -8.60 13.78
CA VAL A 124 -0.84 -7.69 12.77
C VAL A 124 0.32 -7.16 11.95
N SER A 125 0.20 -7.17 10.63
CA SER A 125 1.26 -6.71 9.73
C SER A 125 0.79 -5.59 8.82
N ASP A 126 1.44 -4.44 8.94
CA ASP A 126 1.45 -3.39 7.93
C ASP A 126 2.64 -3.65 6.99
N VAL A 127 2.39 -4.59 6.06
CA VAL A 127 3.29 -5.05 4.97
C VAL A 127 4.70 -5.47 5.40
N VAL A 128 4.85 -6.08 6.57
CA VAL A 128 6.08 -6.80 6.94
C VAL A 128 5.88 -8.29 6.65
N PRO A 129 6.47 -8.85 5.57
CA PRO A 129 6.17 -10.22 5.15
C PRO A 129 6.58 -11.24 6.22
N VAL A 130 7.83 -11.15 6.69
CA VAL A 130 8.42 -12.11 7.64
C VAL A 130 7.64 -12.23 8.96
N ALA A 131 6.85 -11.21 9.33
CA ALA A 131 5.98 -11.27 10.51
C ALA A 131 4.86 -12.31 10.36
N CYS A 132 4.30 -12.49 9.17
CA CYS A 132 3.27 -13.49 8.90
C CYS A 132 3.83 -14.91 9.05
N ARG A 133 5.07 -15.13 8.57
CA ARG A 133 5.76 -16.41 8.74
C ARG A 133 6.14 -16.68 10.20
N ALA A 134 6.72 -15.70 10.89
CA ALA A 134 7.07 -15.82 12.31
C ALA A 134 5.84 -16.11 13.18
N ALA A 135 4.69 -15.50 12.87
CA ALA A 135 3.43 -15.81 13.55
C ALA A 135 3.02 -17.27 13.35
N ALA A 136 3.11 -17.79 12.12
CA ALA A 136 2.81 -19.19 11.83
C ALA A 136 3.77 -20.15 12.54
N ASP A 137 5.07 -19.85 12.55
CA ASP A 137 6.08 -20.64 13.27
C ASP A 137 5.83 -20.62 14.80
N ALA A 138 5.28 -19.52 15.33
CA ALA A 138 4.84 -19.40 16.72
C ALA A 138 3.47 -20.03 17.02
N GLY A 139 2.73 -20.51 16.01
CA GLY A 139 1.36 -20.99 16.18
C GLY A 139 0.33 -19.90 16.49
N ILE A 140 0.63 -18.64 16.15
CA ILE A 140 -0.21 -17.46 16.39
C ILE A 140 -0.85 -17.02 15.08
N ARG A 141 -2.14 -16.62 15.13
CA ARG A 141 -2.86 -16.11 13.95
C ARG A 141 -2.29 -14.76 13.53
N SER A 142 -2.31 -14.48 12.22
CA SER A 142 -1.87 -13.18 11.70
C SER A 142 -2.84 -12.57 10.69
N VAL A 143 -2.93 -11.25 10.70
CA VAL A 143 -3.77 -10.45 9.78
C VAL A 143 -2.94 -9.31 9.20
N CYS A 144 -3.06 -9.07 7.89
CA CYS A 144 -2.44 -7.91 7.27
C CYS A 144 -3.41 -6.73 7.20
N VAL A 145 -2.93 -5.51 7.36
CA VAL A 145 -3.71 -4.26 7.22
C VAL A 145 -2.97 -3.31 6.29
N THR A 146 -3.40 -3.20 5.04
CA THR A 146 -2.67 -2.43 4.01
C THR A 146 -3.48 -2.19 2.74
N ASN A 147 -2.99 -1.32 1.86
CA ASN A 147 -3.47 -1.11 0.50
C ASN A 147 -2.52 -1.70 -0.57
N PHE A 148 -1.29 -2.08 -0.27
CA PHE A 148 -0.39 -2.72 -1.24
C PHE A 148 0.42 -3.85 -0.58
N SER A 149 1.13 -4.64 -1.39
CA SER A 149 2.04 -5.68 -0.92
C SER A 149 3.40 -5.61 -1.60
N TRP A 150 4.47 -5.98 -0.89
CA TRP A 150 5.84 -5.88 -1.42
C TRP A 150 6.12 -6.83 -2.60
N ASP A 151 5.43 -7.97 -2.70
CA ASP A 151 5.52 -8.86 -3.86
C ASP A 151 5.05 -8.14 -5.13
N PHE A 152 3.96 -7.35 -5.04
CA PHE A 152 3.49 -6.53 -6.15
C PHE A 152 4.48 -5.41 -6.49
N ILE A 153 4.95 -4.65 -5.49
CA ILE A 153 5.89 -3.55 -5.72
C ILE A 153 7.20 -4.06 -6.33
N TYR A 154 7.78 -5.13 -5.78
CA TYR A 154 9.06 -5.66 -6.23
C TYR A 154 8.97 -6.48 -7.52
N ALA A 155 7.80 -6.97 -7.92
CA ALA A 155 7.65 -7.68 -9.19
C ALA A 155 8.17 -6.84 -10.38
N GLU A 156 7.83 -5.55 -10.44
CA GLU A 156 8.34 -4.66 -11.50
C GLU A 156 9.85 -4.41 -11.36
N TYR A 157 10.37 -4.33 -10.13
CA TYR A 157 11.78 -4.04 -9.89
C TYR A 157 12.65 -5.20 -10.36
N VAL A 158 12.22 -6.43 -10.08
CA VAL A 158 12.92 -7.64 -10.52
C VAL A 158 12.94 -7.75 -12.05
N MET A 159 11.85 -7.35 -12.73
CA MET A 159 11.82 -7.36 -14.20
C MET A 159 12.89 -6.44 -14.81
N ALA A 160 13.25 -5.35 -14.14
CA ALA A 160 14.31 -4.45 -14.57
C ALA A 160 15.71 -4.88 -14.11
N ALA A 161 15.82 -5.57 -12.96
CA ALA A 161 17.09 -5.95 -12.34
C ALA A 161 17.67 -7.30 -12.81
N GLY A 162 16.87 -8.12 -13.49
CA GLY A 162 17.26 -9.45 -13.95
C GLY A 162 16.86 -10.58 -12.98
N LEU A 163 17.13 -11.82 -13.41
CA LEU A 163 16.55 -13.04 -12.81
C LEU A 163 16.97 -13.31 -11.36
N HIS A 164 18.10 -12.77 -10.91
CA HIS A 164 18.71 -13.08 -9.61
C HIS A 164 17.85 -12.69 -8.40
N HIS A 165 16.91 -11.75 -8.56
CA HIS A 165 16.05 -11.28 -7.48
C HIS A 165 14.65 -11.89 -7.49
N ARG A 166 14.32 -12.80 -8.42
CA ARG A 166 12.97 -13.40 -8.52
C ARG A 166 12.54 -14.11 -7.24
N SER A 167 13.46 -14.81 -6.57
CA SER A 167 13.18 -15.52 -5.32
C SER A 167 12.67 -14.60 -4.21
N ILE A 168 13.01 -13.30 -4.23
CA ILE A 168 12.53 -12.32 -3.24
C ILE A 168 11.01 -12.19 -3.32
N VAL A 169 10.46 -12.02 -4.52
CA VAL A 169 9.01 -11.86 -4.74
C VAL A 169 8.26 -13.11 -4.31
N TRP A 170 8.79 -14.29 -4.64
CA TRP A 170 8.20 -15.58 -4.23
C TRP A 170 8.20 -15.74 -2.72
N GLN A 171 9.31 -15.43 -2.05
CA GLN A 171 9.40 -15.54 -0.60
C GLN A 171 8.43 -14.59 0.10
N ILE A 172 8.27 -13.37 -0.41
CA ILE A 172 7.32 -12.40 0.13
C ILE A 172 5.88 -12.88 -0.03
N ALA A 173 5.53 -13.40 -1.20
CA ALA A 173 4.19 -13.93 -1.45
C ALA A 173 3.90 -15.17 -0.57
N GLU A 174 4.87 -16.07 -0.40
CA GLU A 174 4.77 -17.21 0.52
C GLU A 174 4.53 -16.72 1.96
N ASP A 175 5.30 -15.75 2.42
CA ASP A 175 5.18 -15.18 3.76
C ASP A 175 3.77 -14.61 3.99
N TYR A 176 3.26 -13.78 3.07
CA TYR A 176 1.91 -13.25 3.15
C TYR A 176 0.84 -14.34 3.11
N SER A 177 1.08 -15.47 2.44
CA SER A 177 0.12 -16.58 2.36
C SER A 177 -0.16 -17.27 3.71
N HIS A 178 0.68 -17.02 4.72
CA HIS A 178 0.50 -17.49 6.10
C HIS A 178 -0.47 -16.62 6.91
N CYS A 179 -0.77 -15.40 6.46
CA CYS A 179 -1.80 -14.61 7.12
C CYS A 179 -3.19 -15.15 6.82
N GLU A 180 -4.11 -14.95 7.76
CA GLU A 180 -5.46 -15.47 7.70
C GLU A 180 -6.29 -14.72 6.65
N PHE A 181 -6.23 -13.39 6.67
CA PHE A 181 -6.86 -12.52 5.71
C PHE A 181 -6.20 -11.13 5.70
N LEU A 182 -6.54 -10.36 4.67
CA LEU A 182 -6.17 -8.96 4.52
C LEU A 182 -7.34 -8.06 4.90
N ILE A 183 -7.11 -7.11 5.80
CA ILE A 183 -7.92 -5.90 5.92
C ILE A 183 -7.39 -4.89 4.90
N ARG A 184 -8.13 -4.70 3.80
CA ARG A 184 -7.68 -3.91 2.65
C ARG A 184 -8.16 -2.47 2.77
N LEU A 185 -7.21 -1.55 2.66
CA LEU A 185 -7.46 -0.12 2.72
C LEU A 185 -7.75 0.44 1.31
N PRO A 186 -8.52 1.54 1.17
CA PRO A 186 -8.81 2.16 -0.12
C PRO A 186 -7.56 2.59 -0.91
N GLY A 187 -7.68 2.69 -2.24
CA GLY A 187 -6.53 2.99 -3.10
C GLY A 187 -5.56 1.81 -3.22
N TYR A 188 -6.10 0.59 -3.21
CA TYR A 188 -5.31 -0.62 -3.16
C TYR A 188 -4.71 -1.03 -4.51
N CYS A 189 -3.52 -1.63 -4.45
CA CYS A 189 -2.91 -2.37 -5.54
C CYS A 189 -3.48 -3.81 -5.61
N PRO A 190 -3.31 -4.52 -6.74
CA PRO A 190 -3.46 -5.97 -6.78
C PRO A 190 -2.55 -6.62 -5.73
N MET A 191 -3.14 -7.45 -4.86
CA MET A 191 -2.38 -8.19 -3.84
C MET A 191 -2.79 -9.67 -3.86
N PRO A 192 -2.39 -10.41 -4.90
CA PRO A 192 -2.82 -11.79 -5.11
C PRO A 192 -2.30 -12.77 -4.05
N ALA A 193 -1.27 -12.42 -3.27
CA ALA A 193 -0.77 -13.27 -2.18
C ALA A 193 -1.80 -13.48 -1.05
N PHE A 194 -2.75 -12.56 -0.88
CA PHE A 194 -3.79 -12.67 0.14
C PHE A 194 -4.98 -13.47 -0.36
N ARG A 195 -5.47 -14.39 0.48
CA ARG A 195 -6.57 -15.31 0.14
C ARG A 195 -7.94 -14.67 0.32
N ASP A 196 -8.20 -14.21 1.53
CA ASP A 196 -9.44 -13.58 1.95
C ASP A 196 -9.17 -12.10 2.21
N VAL A 197 -10.15 -11.26 1.85
CA VAL A 197 -10.01 -9.80 1.89
C VAL A 197 -11.26 -9.18 2.49
N ILE A 198 -11.08 -8.27 3.44
CA ILE A 198 -12.13 -7.45 4.03
C ILE A 198 -11.79 -5.99 3.75
N ASP A 199 -12.62 -5.33 2.96
CA ASP A 199 -12.46 -3.90 2.71
C ASP A 199 -12.95 -3.09 3.91
N VAL A 200 -12.16 -2.09 4.30
CA VAL A 200 -12.53 -1.12 5.34
C VAL A 200 -12.57 0.29 4.77
N PRO A 201 -13.27 1.23 5.45
CA PRO A 201 -13.23 2.63 5.08
C PRO A 201 -11.81 3.23 5.22
N LEU A 202 -11.65 4.49 4.87
CA LEU A 202 -10.36 5.16 4.90
C LEU A 202 -9.80 5.22 6.32
N VAL A 203 -8.55 4.81 6.49
CA VAL A 203 -7.80 5.03 7.74
C VAL A 203 -7.19 6.41 7.69
N VAL A 204 -7.68 7.30 8.57
CA VAL A 204 -7.28 8.71 8.65
C VAL A 204 -7.14 9.11 10.12
N ARG A 205 -6.09 9.85 10.44
CA ARG A 205 -5.90 10.44 11.77
C ARG A 205 -6.90 11.57 11.96
N ARG A 206 -7.64 11.56 13.08
CA ARG A 206 -8.67 12.57 13.39
C ARG A 206 -8.11 13.99 13.49
N LEU A 207 -8.99 14.98 13.33
CA LEU A 207 -8.66 16.38 13.67
C LEU A 207 -8.63 16.59 15.18
N HIS A 208 -7.69 17.41 15.64
CA HIS A 208 -7.66 17.94 17.00
C HIS A 208 -8.23 19.35 17.06
N LYS A 209 -8.13 20.11 15.97
CA LYS A 209 -8.59 21.49 15.87
C LYS A 209 -9.37 21.71 14.58
N SER A 210 -10.28 22.68 14.62
CA SER A 210 -10.95 23.16 13.40
C SER A 210 -9.99 23.97 12.53
N ALA A 211 -10.25 24.01 11.22
CA ALA A 211 -9.53 24.83 10.26
C ALA A 211 -9.39 26.31 10.71
N LYS A 212 -10.45 26.86 11.33
CA LYS A 212 -10.46 28.24 11.81
C LYS A 212 -9.52 28.46 12.99
N GLU A 213 -9.46 27.52 13.93
CA GLU A 213 -8.53 27.58 15.07
C GLU A 213 -7.09 27.51 14.59
N VAL A 214 -6.78 26.59 13.67
CA VAL A 214 -5.45 26.45 13.08
C VAL A 214 -5.01 27.73 12.35
N ARG A 215 -5.88 28.29 11.48
CA ARG A 215 -5.55 29.54 10.76
C ARG A 215 -5.31 30.71 11.72
N LYS A 216 -6.07 30.79 12.81
CA LYS A 216 -5.87 31.79 13.87
C LYS A 216 -4.52 31.62 14.58
N GLU A 217 -4.16 30.40 14.97
CA GLU A 217 -2.89 30.12 15.63
C GLU A 217 -1.68 30.41 14.73
N LEU A 218 -1.82 30.14 13.43
CA LEU A 218 -0.80 30.42 12.43
C LEU A 218 -0.76 31.89 11.97
N ASN A 219 -1.65 32.75 12.50
CA ASN A 219 -1.82 34.14 12.07
C ASN A 219 -2.00 34.25 10.54
N VAL A 220 -2.93 33.46 10.00
CA VAL A 220 -3.33 33.48 8.59
C VAL A 220 -4.68 34.19 8.47
N PRO A 221 -4.76 35.35 7.79
CA PRO A 221 -6.02 36.02 7.51
C PRO A 221 -7.00 35.17 6.69
N ASP A 222 -8.30 35.39 6.87
CA ASP A 222 -9.36 34.59 6.23
C ASP A 222 -9.34 34.70 4.68
N ASP A 223 -8.92 35.85 4.15
CA ASP A 223 -8.84 36.16 2.72
C ASP A 223 -7.56 35.64 2.03
N VAL A 224 -6.55 35.23 2.81
CA VAL A 224 -5.29 34.68 2.29
C VAL A 224 -5.45 33.20 1.94
N LYS A 225 -5.13 32.85 0.69
CA LYS A 225 -5.10 31.45 0.25
C LYS A 225 -3.91 30.71 0.84
N LEU A 226 -4.17 29.54 1.41
CA LEU A 226 -3.19 28.77 2.16
C LEU A 226 -2.90 27.44 1.45
N VAL A 227 -1.62 27.21 1.13
CA VAL A 227 -1.14 25.93 0.60
C VAL A 227 -0.18 25.27 1.58
N ILE A 228 -0.22 23.96 1.73
CA ILE A 228 0.79 23.20 2.47
C ILE A 228 1.71 22.46 1.48
N LEU A 229 3.02 22.69 1.61
CA LEU A 229 4.06 21.98 0.86
C LEU A 229 4.53 20.77 1.65
N ASN A 230 4.12 19.58 1.22
CA ASN A 230 4.32 18.34 1.98
C ASN A 230 5.00 17.23 1.16
N PHE A 231 6.30 17.04 1.41
CA PHE A 231 7.12 15.97 0.81
C PHE A 231 7.51 14.87 1.80
N GLY A 232 6.76 14.73 2.91
CA GLY A 232 6.90 13.58 3.81
C GLY A 232 8.22 13.53 4.59
N GLY A 233 8.77 14.69 4.96
CA GLY A 233 9.95 14.79 5.83
C GLY A 233 11.30 14.60 5.13
N GLN A 234 11.33 14.43 3.81
CA GLN A 234 12.57 14.51 3.05
C GLN A 234 12.87 15.96 2.65
N PRO A 235 14.11 16.44 2.82
CA PRO A 235 14.53 17.70 2.24
C PRO A 235 14.32 17.67 0.73
N SER A 236 13.56 18.62 0.20
CA SER A 236 13.32 18.72 -1.25
C SER A 236 14.55 19.25 -1.99
N GLY A 237 15.38 20.07 -1.33
CA GLY A 237 16.58 20.66 -1.90
C GLY A 237 16.31 21.67 -3.02
N TRP A 238 15.07 22.19 -3.11
CA TRP A 238 14.67 23.13 -4.16
C TRP A 238 14.85 24.57 -3.73
N ASN A 239 15.33 25.40 -4.64
CA ASN A 239 15.41 26.85 -4.43
C ASN A 239 14.02 27.47 -4.66
N ILE A 240 13.26 27.61 -3.58
CA ILE A 240 11.91 28.17 -3.59
C ILE A 240 11.98 29.69 -3.73
N LYS A 241 11.17 30.24 -4.64
CA LYS A 241 11.08 31.68 -4.87
C LYS A 241 9.68 32.21 -4.60
N GLU A 242 9.61 33.49 -4.27
CA GLU A 242 8.34 34.18 -4.00
C GLU A 242 7.36 34.07 -5.18
N GLU A 243 7.87 34.17 -6.42
CA GLU A 243 7.06 34.12 -7.66
C GLU A 243 6.37 32.77 -7.93
N TYR A 244 6.72 31.71 -7.20
CA TYR A 244 6.15 30.38 -7.41
C TYR A 244 4.68 30.33 -6.96
N LEU A 245 4.28 31.19 -6.02
CA LEU A 245 2.91 31.30 -5.57
C LEU A 245 2.15 32.40 -6.33
N PRO A 246 0.82 32.25 -6.50
CA PRO A 246 -0.01 33.35 -6.96
C PRO A 246 -0.01 34.51 -5.93
N PRO A 247 -0.24 35.77 -6.34
CA PRO A 247 -0.28 36.91 -5.44
C PRO A 247 -1.33 36.71 -4.34
N GLY A 248 -0.99 37.06 -3.09
CA GLY A 248 -1.89 36.92 -1.94
C GLY A 248 -1.97 35.52 -1.34
N TRP A 249 -1.17 34.57 -1.82
CA TRP A 249 -1.08 33.23 -1.25
C TRP A 249 0.04 33.12 -0.23
N LEU A 250 -0.14 32.18 0.71
CA LEU A 250 0.82 31.80 1.71
C LEU A 250 1.06 30.29 1.65
N CYS A 251 2.32 29.88 1.68
CA CYS A 251 2.71 28.47 1.72
C CYS A 251 3.28 28.08 3.08
N LEU A 252 2.81 26.95 3.61
CA LEU A 252 3.33 26.32 4.81
C LEU A 252 4.26 25.17 4.42
N VAL A 253 5.54 25.25 4.79
CA VAL A 253 6.57 24.29 4.38
C VAL A 253 6.80 23.25 5.47
N CYS A 254 6.44 22.00 5.20
CA CYS A 254 6.72 20.87 6.09
C CYS A 254 8.19 20.45 6.02
N GLY A 255 8.85 20.33 7.17
CA GLY A 255 10.17 19.71 7.26
C GLY A 255 11.33 20.52 6.70
N ALA A 256 11.15 21.83 6.45
CA ALA A 256 12.25 22.74 6.11
C ALA A 256 13.34 22.69 7.20
N SER A 257 14.61 22.84 6.79
CA SER A 257 15.71 22.86 7.75
C SER A 257 15.73 24.18 8.55
N ASP A 258 16.38 24.23 9.72
CA ASP A 258 16.43 25.48 10.52
C ASP A 258 17.27 26.57 9.86
N ASN A 259 18.12 26.20 8.90
CA ASN A 259 19.03 27.10 8.19
C ASN A 259 18.52 27.45 6.77
N GLU A 260 17.26 27.14 6.46
CA GLU A 260 16.68 27.37 5.14
C GLU A 260 15.99 28.74 5.11
N ASP A 261 16.59 29.69 4.39
CA ASP A 261 16.00 31.01 4.16
C ASP A 261 14.83 30.89 3.18
N LEU A 262 13.61 30.94 3.71
CA LEU A 262 12.37 30.90 2.93
C LEU A 262 11.92 32.32 2.53
N PRO A 263 11.38 32.52 1.32
CA PRO A 263 10.80 33.80 0.92
C PRO A 263 9.62 34.23 1.84
N PRO A 264 9.24 35.53 1.88
CA PRO A 264 8.26 36.05 2.84
C PRO A 264 6.87 35.37 2.79
N ASN A 265 6.47 34.86 1.63
CA ASN A 265 5.21 34.13 1.41
C ASN A 265 5.33 32.61 1.63
N PHE A 266 6.45 32.14 2.20
CA PHE A 266 6.67 30.77 2.63
C PHE A 266 7.02 30.75 4.13
N ARG A 267 6.22 30.05 4.93
CA ARG A 267 6.43 29.91 6.37
C ARG A 267 6.77 28.47 6.69
N LYS A 268 7.84 28.29 7.45
CA LYS A 268 8.21 27.00 7.99
C LYS A 268 7.19 26.55 9.04
N LEU A 269 6.76 25.29 8.95
CA LEU A 269 6.00 24.64 10.01
C LEU A 269 6.93 24.15 11.12
N ALA A 270 6.44 24.24 12.36
CA ALA A 270 7.10 23.64 13.50
C ALA A 270 7.23 22.12 13.31
N ARG A 271 8.31 21.53 13.83
CA ARG A 271 8.60 20.10 13.65
C ARG A 271 7.55 19.19 14.29
N ASP A 272 6.87 19.69 15.31
CA ASP A 272 5.80 19.04 16.06
C ASP A 272 4.40 19.48 15.60
N ALA A 273 4.29 20.25 14.50
CA ALA A 273 3.01 20.64 13.95
C ALA A 273 2.20 19.40 13.54
N TYR A 274 0.95 19.35 13.97
CA TYR A 274 0.06 18.25 13.66
C TYR A 274 -0.50 18.37 12.24
N THR A 275 0.14 17.69 11.28
CA THR A 275 -0.16 17.81 9.84
C THR A 275 -1.63 17.66 9.46
N PRO A 276 -2.43 16.73 10.03
CA PRO A 276 -3.85 16.59 9.67
C PRO A 276 -4.67 17.87 9.86
N ASP A 277 -4.46 18.56 11.00
CA ASP A 277 -5.10 19.85 11.29
C ASP A 277 -4.69 20.92 10.28
N ILE A 278 -3.41 20.93 9.89
CA ILE A 278 -2.90 21.88 8.89
C ILE A 278 -3.49 21.61 7.51
N ILE A 279 -3.55 20.35 7.08
CA ILE A 279 -4.15 19.96 5.78
C ILE A 279 -5.61 20.41 5.72
N ALA A 280 -6.38 20.17 6.79
CA ALA A 280 -7.77 20.59 6.86
C ALA A 280 -7.96 22.12 6.90
N ALA A 281 -6.93 22.86 7.30
CA ALA A 281 -6.92 24.32 7.31
C ALA A 281 -6.49 24.97 5.97
N CYS A 282 -5.89 24.20 5.07
CA CYS A 282 -5.39 24.67 3.78
C CYS A 282 -6.47 24.65 2.69
N ASP A 283 -6.36 25.57 1.73
CA ASP A 283 -7.17 25.59 0.51
C ASP A 283 -6.71 24.53 -0.50
N CYS A 284 -5.43 24.13 -0.46
CA CYS A 284 -4.91 22.97 -1.18
C CYS A 284 -3.58 22.47 -0.58
N MET A 285 -3.18 21.27 -0.97
CA MET A 285 -1.87 20.69 -0.66
C MET A 285 -1.05 20.56 -1.94
N LEU A 286 0.25 20.83 -1.85
CA LEU A 286 1.25 20.54 -2.90
C LEU A 286 2.25 19.53 -2.36
N GLY A 287 2.46 18.40 -3.05
CA GLY A 287 3.32 17.36 -2.50
C GLY A 287 3.49 16.13 -3.38
N LYS A 288 3.97 15.06 -2.76
CA LYS A 288 4.09 13.74 -3.37
C LYS A 288 2.99 12.80 -2.91
N ILE A 289 2.53 11.93 -3.81
CA ILE A 289 1.52 10.92 -3.48
C ILE A 289 2.10 9.88 -2.52
N GLY A 290 1.35 9.62 -1.47
CA GLY A 290 1.52 8.49 -0.55
C GLY A 290 0.20 8.29 0.21
N TYR A 291 -0.03 7.07 0.71
CA TYR A 291 -1.33 6.71 1.29
C TYR A 291 -1.80 7.71 2.36
N GLY A 292 -0.94 8.10 3.31
CA GLY A 292 -1.31 9.02 4.40
C GLY A 292 -1.72 10.42 3.93
N THR A 293 -1.01 11.00 2.96
CA THR A 293 -1.37 12.32 2.43
C THR A 293 -2.62 12.25 1.55
N CYS A 294 -2.75 11.20 0.75
CA CYS A 294 -3.98 10.94 -0.01
C CYS A 294 -5.19 10.76 0.89
N SER A 295 -5.04 10.01 1.99
CA SER A 295 -6.15 9.71 2.87
C SER A 295 -6.63 10.96 3.63
N GLU A 296 -5.70 11.78 4.11
CA GLU A 296 -6.00 13.05 4.76
C GLU A 296 -6.59 14.09 3.79
N ALA A 297 -6.06 14.19 2.56
CA ALA A 297 -6.60 15.06 1.53
C ALA A 297 -8.07 14.73 1.21
N LEU A 298 -8.37 13.45 1.03
CA LEU A 298 -9.74 12.98 0.74
C LEU A 298 -10.69 13.21 1.92
N ALA A 299 -10.30 12.80 3.13
CA ALA A 299 -11.15 12.93 4.31
C ALA A 299 -11.49 14.39 4.64
N TYR A 300 -10.51 15.29 4.47
CA TYR A 300 -10.68 16.71 4.76
C TYR A 300 -11.02 17.56 3.54
N LYS A 301 -11.31 16.91 2.41
CA LYS A 301 -11.72 17.56 1.16
C LYS A 301 -10.75 18.68 0.74
N CYS A 302 -9.46 18.46 0.97
CA CYS A 302 -8.38 19.37 0.62
C CYS A 302 -7.84 18.99 -0.77
N PRO A 303 -8.05 19.81 -1.82
CA PRO A 303 -7.50 19.57 -3.14
C PRO A 303 -5.99 19.31 -3.09
N PHE A 304 -5.53 18.28 -3.78
CA PHE A 304 -4.16 17.83 -3.76
C PHE A 304 -3.51 18.00 -5.13
N VAL A 305 -2.62 18.99 -5.24
CA VAL A 305 -1.68 19.12 -6.34
C VAL A 305 -0.51 18.19 -6.08
N PHE A 306 -0.32 17.20 -6.94
CA PHE A 306 0.71 16.19 -6.74
C PHE A 306 1.69 16.12 -7.90
N VAL A 307 2.91 15.67 -7.60
CA VAL A 307 3.94 15.42 -8.61
C VAL A 307 4.21 13.92 -8.68
N ARG A 308 4.26 13.41 -9.91
CA ARG A 308 4.54 12.00 -10.17
C ARG A 308 5.91 11.58 -9.66
N ARG A 309 5.96 10.34 -9.20
CA ARG A 309 7.18 9.70 -8.72
C ARG A 309 7.59 8.57 -9.67
N ASP A 310 8.85 8.58 -10.05
CA ASP A 310 9.42 7.57 -10.90
C ASP A 310 9.57 6.26 -10.11
N TYR A 311 9.06 5.17 -10.69
CA TYR A 311 9.12 3.80 -10.16
C TYR A 311 8.41 3.59 -8.81
N PHE A 312 7.41 4.42 -8.49
CA PHE A 312 6.55 4.23 -7.31
C PHE A 312 5.23 3.55 -7.69
N ASN A 313 5.23 2.21 -7.65
CA ASN A 313 4.15 1.39 -8.22
C ASN A 313 2.78 1.52 -7.51
N GLU A 314 2.76 2.05 -6.28
CA GLU A 314 1.52 2.37 -5.55
C GLU A 314 0.84 3.62 -6.11
N GLU A 315 1.61 4.57 -6.65
CA GLU A 315 1.14 5.89 -7.09
C GLU A 315 -0.10 5.83 -7.98
N PRO A 316 -0.16 4.97 -9.02
CA PRO A 316 -1.25 5.06 -9.99
C PRO A 316 -2.62 4.72 -9.37
N PHE A 317 -2.65 3.88 -8.34
CA PHE A 317 -3.88 3.51 -7.63
C PHE A 317 -4.36 4.64 -6.73
N LEU A 318 -3.44 5.28 -6.01
CA LEU A 318 -3.74 6.45 -5.18
C LEU A 318 -4.13 7.67 -6.02
N ARG A 319 -3.46 7.88 -7.16
CA ARG A 319 -3.81 8.88 -8.15
C ARG A 319 -5.24 8.67 -8.65
N ASN A 320 -5.55 7.46 -9.11
CA ASN A 320 -6.89 7.15 -9.61
C ASN A 320 -7.96 7.43 -8.55
N MET A 321 -7.67 7.10 -7.29
CA MET A 321 -8.54 7.44 -6.17
C MET A 321 -8.73 8.97 -6.00
N LEU A 322 -7.65 9.75 -6.04
CA LEU A 322 -7.73 11.22 -5.96
C LEU A 322 -8.54 11.82 -7.12
N GLU A 323 -8.32 11.35 -8.35
CA GLU A 323 -9.00 11.82 -9.56
C GLU A 323 -10.49 11.46 -9.54
N TYR A 324 -10.82 10.21 -9.17
CA TYR A 324 -12.19 9.72 -9.04
C TYR A 324 -13.03 10.59 -8.09
N TYR A 325 -12.45 10.99 -6.96
CA TYR A 325 -13.11 11.85 -5.97
C TYR A 325 -12.91 13.35 -6.21
N GLN A 326 -12.49 13.75 -7.41
CA GLN A 326 -12.27 15.16 -7.80
C GLN A 326 -11.36 15.93 -6.84
N CYS A 327 -10.32 15.26 -6.33
CA CYS A 327 -9.41 15.78 -5.32
C CYS A 327 -7.97 15.94 -5.84
N GLY A 328 -7.64 15.44 -7.04
CA GLY A 328 -6.29 15.46 -7.58
C GLY A 328 -6.08 16.47 -8.72
N VAL A 329 -4.92 17.13 -8.73
CA VAL A 329 -4.35 17.82 -9.90
C VAL A 329 -2.90 17.36 -10.08
N GLU A 330 -2.59 16.74 -11.21
CA GLU A 330 -1.21 16.37 -11.53
C GLU A 330 -0.42 17.59 -11.98
N MET A 331 0.75 17.83 -11.36
CA MET A 331 1.77 18.78 -11.79
C MET A 331 2.98 18.00 -12.32
N ILE A 332 3.46 18.37 -13.51
CA ILE A 332 4.67 17.77 -14.06
C ILE A 332 5.92 18.26 -13.30
N ARG A 333 6.92 17.38 -13.17
CA ARG A 333 8.16 17.64 -12.40
C ARG A 333 8.90 18.91 -12.85
N ARG A 334 8.90 19.22 -14.15
CA ARG A 334 9.50 20.45 -14.69
C ARG A 334 8.88 21.70 -14.09
N ASP A 335 7.56 21.75 -14.00
CA ASP A 335 6.83 22.94 -13.57
C ASP A 335 6.97 23.13 -12.06
N LEU A 336 7.10 22.04 -11.30
CA LEU A 336 7.47 22.08 -9.89
C LEU A 336 8.83 22.75 -9.69
N ILE A 337 9.86 22.30 -10.41
CA ILE A 337 11.25 22.78 -10.24
C ILE A 337 11.39 24.23 -10.71
N THR A 338 10.71 24.58 -11.81
CA THR A 338 10.79 25.92 -12.43
C THR A 338 9.81 26.93 -11.85
N GLY A 339 8.93 26.51 -10.94
CA GLY A 339 8.01 27.42 -10.24
C GLY A 339 6.72 27.76 -10.96
N HIS A 340 6.37 27.04 -12.02
CA HIS A 340 5.13 27.27 -12.78
C HIS A 340 3.91 26.69 -12.05
N TRP A 341 3.74 26.96 -10.74
CA TRP A 341 2.73 26.31 -9.91
C TRP A 341 1.34 26.94 -10.06
N ARG A 342 1.26 28.23 -10.39
CA ARG A 342 0.01 29.00 -10.44
C ARG A 342 -1.13 28.29 -11.18
N PRO A 343 -0.97 27.78 -12.42
CA PRO A 343 -2.09 27.15 -13.15
C PRO A 343 -2.66 25.94 -12.40
N TYR A 344 -1.80 25.17 -11.74
CA TYR A 344 -2.19 23.98 -10.98
C TYR A 344 -2.89 24.35 -9.67
N LEU A 345 -2.40 25.37 -8.97
CA LEU A 345 -3.01 25.87 -7.73
C LEU A 345 -4.39 26.50 -7.98
N GLU A 346 -4.52 27.32 -9.03
CA GLU A 346 -5.80 27.90 -9.45
C GLU A 346 -6.79 26.81 -9.90
N ARG A 347 -6.31 25.76 -10.58
CA ARG A 347 -7.14 24.59 -10.89
C ARG A 347 -7.59 23.87 -9.61
N ALA A 348 -6.69 23.65 -8.67
CA ALA A 348 -6.98 22.92 -7.44
C ALA A 348 -8.10 23.57 -6.62
N ILE A 349 -8.08 24.90 -6.45
CA ILE A 349 -9.14 25.61 -5.71
C ILE A 349 -10.50 25.62 -6.44
N SER A 350 -10.54 25.30 -7.74
CA SER A 350 -11.78 25.15 -8.50
C SER A 350 -12.42 23.76 -8.35
N LEU A 351 -11.67 22.79 -7.80
CA LEU A 351 -12.16 21.44 -7.58
C LEU A 351 -13.23 21.40 -6.48
N LYS A 352 -14.06 20.36 -6.54
CA LYS A 352 -15.08 20.06 -5.53
C LYS A 352 -14.88 18.63 -5.02
N PRO A 353 -13.91 18.39 -4.13
CA PRO A 353 -13.65 17.05 -3.62
C PRO A 353 -14.92 16.41 -3.05
N CYS A 354 -15.24 15.19 -3.51
CA CYS A 354 -16.52 14.51 -3.25
C CYS A 354 -16.35 13.17 -2.54
N TYR A 355 -15.34 13.04 -1.67
CA TYR A 355 -15.15 11.82 -0.89
C TYR A 355 -16.28 11.63 0.14
N GLU A 356 -16.99 10.50 0.03
CA GLU A 356 -18.14 10.13 0.89
C GLU A 356 -18.06 8.70 1.44
N ALA A 357 -17.09 7.89 1.00
CA ALA A 357 -16.80 6.61 1.64
C ALA A 357 -16.23 6.89 3.05
N GLY A 358 -16.71 6.19 4.09
CA GLY A 358 -16.41 6.57 5.49
C GLY A 358 -14.92 6.77 5.82
N ILE A 359 -14.65 7.52 6.91
CA ILE A 359 -13.29 7.83 7.38
C ILE A 359 -12.92 7.13 8.70
N ASN A 360 -13.75 6.19 9.16
CA ASN A 360 -13.54 5.43 10.39
C ASN A 360 -12.85 4.07 10.15
N GLY A 361 -11.97 3.99 9.14
CA GLY A 361 -11.24 2.77 8.81
C GLY A 361 -10.39 2.26 9.97
N GLY A 362 -9.80 3.16 10.76
CA GLY A 362 -8.98 2.80 11.92
C GLY A 362 -9.78 2.06 13.00
N GLU A 363 -10.97 2.57 13.32
CA GLU A 363 -11.92 1.94 14.24
C GLU A 363 -12.38 0.58 13.71
N LYS A 364 -12.78 0.51 12.44
CA LYS A 364 -13.27 -0.73 11.82
C LYS A 364 -12.19 -1.81 11.76
N ALA A 365 -10.97 -1.44 11.39
CA ALA A 365 -9.83 -2.35 11.39
C ALA A 365 -9.55 -2.87 12.81
N ALA A 366 -9.47 -1.99 13.81
CA ALA A 366 -9.26 -2.38 15.21
C ALA A 366 -10.36 -3.33 15.72
N HIS A 367 -11.63 -3.07 15.38
CA HIS A 367 -12.74 -3.94 15.74
C HIS A 367 -12.62 -5.33 15.11
N ILE A 368 -12.31 -5.41 13.81
CA ILE A 368 -12.10 -6.69 13.12
C ILE A 368 -10.93 -7.46 13.76
N LEU A 369 -9.81 -6.79 14.02
CA LEU A 369 -8.65 -7.40 14.69
C LEU A 369 -9.01 -7.94 16.08
N GLN A 370 -9.79 -7.18 16.85
CA GLN A 370 -10.28 -7.61 18.16
C GLN A 370 -11.19 -8.85 18.06
N GLU A 371 -12.17 -8.85 17.15
CA GLU A 371 -13.05 -10.01 16.96
C GLU A 371 -12.27 -11.25 16.50
N THR A 372 -11.30 -11.07 15.60
CA THR A 372 -10.40 -12.14 15.16
C THR A 372 -9.62 -12.72 16.32
N ALA A 373 -8.99 -11.88 17.16
CA ALA A 373 -8.26 -12.33 18.34
C ALA A 373 -9.16 -13.08 19.35
N PHE A 374 -10.45 -12.74 19.43
CA PHE A 374 -11.43 -13.48 20.22
C PHE A 374 -11.91 -14.81 19.60
N GLY A 375 -11.43 -15.17 18.41
CA GLY A 375 -11.73 -16.44 17.76
C GLY A 375 -12.78 -16.35 16.65
N LYS A 376 -13.24 -15.16 16.28
CA LYS A 376 -14.09 -15.01 15.09
C LYS A 376 -13.27 -15.37 13.85
N ASN A 377 -13.83 -16.22 13.01
CA ASN A 377 -13.22 -16.61 11.74
C ASN A 377 -13.85 -15.79 10.63
N TYR A 378 -13.02 -15.06 9.88
CA TYR A 378 -13.43 -14.34 8.67
C TYR A 378 -12.89 -14.99 7.40
N ALA A 379 -11.96 -15.94 7.53
CA ALA A 379 -11.44 -16.69 6.40
C ALA A 379 -12.46 -17.72 5.92
N SER A 380 -12.45 -17.98 4.61
CA SER A 380 -13.29 -19.01 4.03
C SER A 380 -12.68 -20.39 4.25
N ASP A 381 -13.40 -21.27 4.95
CA ASP A 381 -12.96 -22.67 5.17
C ASP A 381 -12.92 -23.52 3.87
N LYS A 382 -13.35 -22.97 2.72
CA LYS A 382 -13.44 -23.69 1.45
C LYS A 382 -12.14 -23.61 0.64
N LEU A 383 -11.40 -24.72 0.57
CA LEU A 383 -10.40 -24.97 -0.48
C LEU A 383 -11.08 -24.89 -1.86
N SER A 384 -10.96 -23.76 -2.57
CA SER A 384 -11.48 -23.63 -3.94
C SER A 384 -10.35 -23.69 -4.97
N GLY A 385 -10.62 -24.21 -6.17
CA GLY A 385 -9.66 -24.24 -7.30
C GLY A 385 -9.16 -22.85 -7.71
N ALA A 386 -9.89 -21.79 -7.37
CA ALA A 386 -9.46 -20.40 -7.50
C ALA A 386 -8.20 -20.06 -6.68
N ARG A 387 -7.89 -20.84 -5.63
CA ARG A 387 -6.65 -20.72 -4.85
C ARG A 387 -5.40 -21.03 -5.71
N ARG A 388 -5.45 -22.05 -6.57
CA ARG A 388 -4.35 -22.42 -7.50
C ARG A 388 -4.29 -21.52 -8.73
N LEU A 389 -5.44 -21.01 -9.19
CA LEU A 389 -5.48 -20.03 -10.27
C LEU A 389 -4.82 -18.70 -9.87
N ARG A 390 -4.91 -18.33 -8.59
CA ARG A 390 -4.25 -17.14 -8.04
C ARG A 390 -2.73 -17.27 -8.00
N ASP A 391 -2.21 -18.45 -7.61
CA ASP A 391 -0.80 -18.79 -7.73
C ASP A 391 -0.33 -18.73 -9.21
N ALA A 392 -1.21 -19.09 -10.15
CA ALA A 392 -0.97 -18.96 -11.59
C ALA A 392 -1.10 -17.51 -12.12
N ILE A 393 -1.92 -16.65 -11.52
CA ILE A 393 -2.03 -15.21 -11.85
C ILE A 393 -0.81 -14.44 -11.37
N VAL A 394 -0.25 -14.78 -10.20
CA VAL A 394 1.06 -14.27 -9.75
C VAL A 394 2.13 -14.55 -10.82
N LEU A 395 2.04 -15.70 -11.51
CA LEU A 395 2.93 -16.03 -12.62
C LEU A 395 2.52 -15.41 -13.97
N GLY A 396 1.23 -15.31 -14.29
CA GLY A 396 0.72 -14.66 -15.50
C GLY A 396 1.11 -13.17 -15.54
N TYR A 397 1.11 -12.52 -14.38
CA TYR A 397 1.62 -11.16 -14.18
C TYR A 397 3.14 -11.08 -14.43
N GLN A 398 3.89 -12.17 -14.19
CA GLN A 398 5.32 -12.28 -14.51
C GLN A 398 5.61 -12.60 -16.00
N LEU A 399 4.61 -13.07 -16.77
CA LEU A 399 4.76 -13.46 -18.19
C LEU A 399 4.22 -12.42 -19.19
N GLN A 400 3.43 -11.43 -18.75
CA GLN A 400 2.98 -10.34 -19.62
C GLN A 400 4.06 -9.26 -19.78
N ARG A 401 5.04 -9.52 -20.65
CA ARG A 401 5.55 -8.60 -21.69
C ARG A 401 6.15 -9.39 -22.85
N ALA A 402 5.29 -10.03 -23.64
CA ALA A 402 5.58 -10.13 -25.07
C ALA A 402 5.40 -8.70 -25.65
N PRO A 403 6.29 -8.21 -26.53
CA PRO A 403 6.10 -6.90 -27.15
C PRO A 403 4.73 -6.85 -27.83
N GLY A 404 3.91 -5.84 -27.49
CA GLY A 404 2.63 -5.57 -28.16
C GLY A 404 1.37 -6.23 -27.59
N ARG A 405 1.20 -6.36 -26.27
CA ARG A 405 -0.08 -6.86 -25.68
C ARG A 405 -0.55 -6.05 -24.49
N ASP A 406 -1.55 -5.20 -24.75
CA ASP A 406 -2.40 -4.50 -23.80
C ASP A 406 -3.62 -5.38 -23.46
N CYS A 407 -3.83 -5.73 -22.19
CA CYS A 407 -5.15 -6.07 -21.66
C CYS A 407 -5.24 -5.61 -20.19
N ALA A 408 -6.29 -4.83 -19.89
CA ALA A 408 -6.66 -4.27 -18.59
C ALA A 408 -5.66 -3.32 -17.90
N ILE A 409 -4.82 -2.66 -18.69
CA ILE A 409 -4.03 -1.54 -18.23
C ILE A 409 -4.62 -0.27 -18.84
N PRO A 410 -4.95 0.78 -18.06
CA PRO A 410 -5.42 2.03 -18.63
C PRO A 410 -4.45 2.58 -19.68
N GLU A 411 -4.97 3.18 -20.76
CA GLU A 411 -4.24 3.70 -21.93
C GLU A 411 -3.04 4.63 -21.62
N TRP A 412 -2.91 5.10 -20.37
CA TRP A 412 -1.85 5.97 -19.89
C TRP A 412 -0.61 5.24 -19.32
N TYR A 413 -0.66 3.92 -19.10
CA TYR A 413 0.49 3.14 -18.62
C TYR A 413 1.36 2.61 -19.77
N SER A 414 0.79 2.43 -20.97
CA SER A 414 1.49 1.92 -22.17
C SER A 414 2.38 2.96 -22.85
N LYS A 415 2.16 4.27 -22.64
CA LYS A 415 2.88 5.36 -23.33
C LYS A 415 4.33 5.61 -22.88
N SER A 416 4.90 4.76 -22.02
CA SER A 416 6.25 4.93 -21.48
C SER A 416 7.34 4.20 -22.29
N GLY A 417 6.97 3.45 -23.34
CA GLY A 417 7.86 2.52 -24.05
C GLY A 417 8.49 3.01 -25.36
N ASP A 418 8.02 4.12 -25.94
CA ASP A 418 8.28 4.44 -27.36
C ASP A 418 9.68 5.02 -27.68
N GLN A 419 10.68 4.91 -26.80
CA GLN A 419 12.02 5.44 -27.06
C GLN A 419 13.15 4.41 -27.19
N LEU A 420 12.86 3.10 -27.23
CA LEU A 420 13.91 2.07 -27.26
C LEU A 420 13.81 1.00 -28.36
N ASP A 421 12.92 1.15 -29.35
CA ASP A 421 12.84 0.21 -30.48
C ASP A 421 13.63 0.69 -31.70
N GLN A 422 14.96 0.62 -31.61
CA GLN A 422 15.84 0.54 -32.78
C GLN A 422 16.92 -0.51 -32.56
N SER A 423 16.53 -1.77 -32.48
CA SER A 423 17.26 -2.91 -33.07
C SER A 423 16.66 -4.21 -32.53
N ILE A 424 15.95 -4.93 -33.40
CA ILE A 424 15.95 -6.40 -33.56
C ILE A 424 14.85 -6.69 -34.60
N SER A 425 15.27 -7.07 -35.80
CA SER A 425 14.42 -7.50 -36.90
C SER A 425 13.82 -8.89 -36.63
N THR A 426 12.51 -9.04 -36.82
CA THR A 426 11.77 -10.32 -36.78
C THR A 426 11.67 -10.95 -38.18
N PRO A 427 11.75 -12.28 -38.35
CA PRO A 427 11.27 -12.94 -39.56
C PRO A 427 9.85 -13.49 -39.38
N GLY A 428 8.99 -13.20 -40.37
CA GLY A 428 7.99 -14.14 -40.91
C GLY A 428 6.73 -14.42 -40.09
N ASN A 429 5.68 -13.68 -40.39
CA ASN A 429 4.28 -14.00 -40.09
C ASN A 429 3.78 -15.09 -41.07
N ASP A 430 3.33 -16.23 -40.57
CA ASP A 430 2.42 -17.12 -41.32
C ASP A 430 1.68 -18.10 -40.38
N GLY A 431 0.35 -18.13 -40.49
CA GLY A 431 -0.50 -19.16 -39.86
C GLY A 431 -1.69 -18.61 -39.08
N GLY A 432 -2.76 -18.23 -39.77
CA GLY A 432 -4.04 -17.91 -39.14
C GLY A 432 -4.67 -19.12 -38.46
N PHE A 433 -4.79 -19.08 -37.14
CA PHE A 433 -5.60 -20.03 -36.38
C PHE A 433 -7.08 -19.59 -36.42
N LYS A 434 -7.95 -20.45 -36.96
CA LYS A 434 -9.41 -20.29 -36.84
C LYS A 434 -9.83 -20.62 -35.41
N PHE A 435 -10.45 -19.67 -34.72
CA PHE A 435 -11.06 -19.87 -33.41
C PHE A 435 -12.32 -20.73 -33.53
N HIS A 436 -12.36 -21.89 -32.85
CA HIS A 436 -13.57 -22.71 -32.70
C HIS A 436 -14.12 -22.63 -31.26
N SER A 437 -15.44 -22.74 -31.14
CA SER A 437 -16.30 -22.43 -29.98
C SER A 437 -16.14 -23.38 -28.77
N GLY A 438 -15.19 -23.11 -27.88
CA GLY A 438 -14.95 -23.85 -26.62
C GLY A 438 -15.39 -23.13 -25.33
N ILE A 439 -16.06 -21.98 -25.45
CA ILE A 439 -16.48 -21.15 -24.29
C ILE A 439 -17.69 -21.77 -23.57
N GLU A 440 -18.50 -22.57 -24.28
CA GLU A 440 -19.75 -23.15 -23.76
C GLU A 440 -19.56 -24.14 -22.58
N ASP A 441 -18.31 -24.58 -22.32
CA ASP A 441 -17.98 -25.50 -21.23
C ASP A 441 -17.69 -24.81 -19.88
N PHE A 442 -17.80 -23.47 -19.79
CA PHE A 442 -17.45 -22.70 -18.60
C PHE A 442 -18.60 -21.81 -18.10
N ASP A 443 -18.98 -21.95 -16.83
CA ASP A 443 -19.89 -21.03 -16.15
C ASP A 443 -19.11 -19.83 -15.57
N ILE A 444 -19.42 -18.61 -16.04
CA ILE A 444 -18.86 -17.37 -15.50
C ILE A 444 -19.69 -16.93 -14.29
N LEU A 445 -19.14 -17.11 -13.09
CA LEU A 445 -19.86 -16.82 -11.83
C LEU A 445 -19.92 -15.32 -11.50
N HIS A 446 -18.99 -14.52 -12.00
CA HIS A 446 -18.91 -13.07 -11.80
C HIS A 446 -18.32 -12.36 -13.03
N GLY A 447 -19.00 -11.34 -13.54
CA GLY A 447 -18.58 -10.58 -14.72
C GLY A 447 -19.09 -11.15 -16.05
N ASP A 448 -18.55 -10.64 -17.16
CA ASP A 448 -18.83 -11.08 -18.54
C ASP A 448 -17.48 -11.44 -19.21
N SER A 449 -17.45 -12.42 -20.12
CA SER A 449 -16.23 -12.77 -20.88
C SER A 449 -15.80 -11.64 -21.83
N HIS A 450 -16.72 -10.72 -22.17
CA HIS A 450 -16.51 -9.61 -23.09
C HIS A 450 -15.94 -10.04 -24.47
N ASP A 451 -16.00 -11.35 -24.78
CA ASP A 451 -15.36 -12.01 -25.92
C ASP A 451 -13.92 -11.56 -26.20
N LEU A 452 -13.19 -11.17 -25.16
CA LEU A 452 -11.83 -10.68 -25.31
C LEU A 452 -10.92 -11.81 -25.79
N PRO A 453 -10.11 -11.62 -26.85
CA PRO A 453 -9.34 -12.70 -27.47
C PRO A 453 -8.41 -13.44 -26.51
N ASP A 454 -7.91 -12.77 -25.47
CA ASP A 454 -7.06 -13.34 -24.42
C ASP A 454 -7.84 -14.23 -23.44
N THR A 455 -9.03 -13.79 -23.03
CA THR A 455 -9.96 -14.54 -22.19
C THR A 455 -10.45 -15.77 -22.94
N VAL A 456 -10.80 -15.62 -24.21
CA VAL A 456 -11.21 -16.73 -25.09
C VAL A 456 -10.07 -17.72 -25.31
N ALA A 457 -8.85 -17.24 -25.61
CA ALA A 457 -7.68 -18.10 -25.79
C ALA A 457 -7.30 -18.85 -24.50
N PHE A 458 -7.40 -18.19 -23.34
CA PHE A 458 -7.17 -18.81 -22.04
C PHE A 458 -8.20 -19.90 -21.75
N LEU A 459 -9.50 -19.63 -21.93
CA LEU A 459 -10.58 -20.60 -21.75
C LEU A 459 -10.49 -21.78 -22.74
N GLN A 460 -10.12 -21.51 -24.00
CA GLN A 460 -9.87 -22.56 -24.99
C GLN A 460 -8.69 -23.44 -24.59
N SER A 461 -7.57 -22.86 -24.14
CA SER A 461 -6.42 -23.63 -23.64
C SER A 461 -6.79 -24.52 -22.46
N LEU A 462 -7.75 -24.09 -21.64
CA LEU A 462 -8.32 -24.91 -20.56
C LEU A 462 -9.22 -26.01 -21.12
N SER A 463 -10.06 -25.74 -22.13
CA SER A 463 -10.98 -26.71 -22.75
C SER A 463 -10.24 -27.89 -23.41
N GLU A 464 -9.10 -27.65 -24.06
CA GLU A 464 -8.32 -28.66 -24.78
C GLU A 464 -7.63 -29.69 -23.86
N LEU A 465 -7.61 -29.44 -22.55
CA LEU A 465 -7.04 -30.33 -21.55
C LEU A 465 -8.02 -31.47 -21.17
N VAL A 466 -8.13 -32.50 -22.01
CA VAL A 466 -8.93 -33.70 -21.72
C VAL A 466 -8.25 -34.58 -20.66
N ALA A 467 -8.49 -34.30 -19.37
CA ALA A 467 -8.20 -35.22 -18.25
C ALA A 467 -9.00 -34.86 -16.98
N LYS A 468 -9.32 -35.86 -16.14
CA LYS A 468 -10.03 -35.70 -14.85
C LYS A 468 -9.43 -34.57 -13.99
N ASN A 469 -10.31 -33.72 -13.46
CA ASN A 469 -10.07 -32.41 -12.83
C ASN A 469 -8.75 -32.23 -12.06
N THR A 470 -8.33 -33.18 -11.22
CA THR A 470 -7.11 -33.04 -10.42
C THR A 470 -5.79 -33.17 -11.20
N LYS A 471 -5.78 -33.80 -12.37
CA LYS A 471 -4.62 -33.84 -13.28
C LYS A 471 -4.61 -32.66 -14.26
N ARG A 472 -5.77 -32.05 -14.54
CA ARG A 472 -5.92 -30.91 -15.46
C ARG A 472 -5.15 -29.68 -14.97
N GLU A 473 -5.31 -29.34 -13.70
CA GLU A 473 -4.61 -28.21 -13.06
C GLU A 473 -3.09 -28.42 -12.98
N ARG A 474 -2.64 -29.62 -12.59
CA ARG A 474 -1.21 -29.97 -12.53
C ARG A 474 -0.55 -29.94 -13.91
N LYS A 475 -1.28 -30.31 -14.96
CA LYS A 475 -0.75 -30.35 -16.34
C LYS A 475 -0.82 -28.97 -17.02
N ALA A 476 -1.80 -28.14 -16.69
CA ALA A 476 -1.83 -26.72 -17.06
C ALA A 476 -0.62 -25.98 -16.46
N ALA A 477 -0.30 -26.24 -15.19
CA ALA A 477 0.95 -25.77 -14.60
C ALA A 477 2.18 -26.38 -15.31
N ALA A 478 2.24 -27.69 -15.56
CA ALA A 478 3.41 -28.29 -16.22
C ALA A 478 3.66 -27.83 -17.68
N ASN A 479 2.64 -27.40 -18.42
CA ASN A 479 2.80 -26.87 -19.78
C ASN A 479 3.19 -25.38 -19.81
N ILE A 480 2.87 -24.62 -18.76
CA ILE A 480 3.30 -23.22 -18.59
C ILE A 480 4.71 -23.17 -17.97
N PHE A 481 5.12 -24.23 -17.28
CA PHE A 481 6.35 -24.30 -16.51
C PHE A 481 7.17 -25.55 -16.86
N LEU A 482 8.35 -25.38 -17.46
CA LEU A 482 9.40 -26.41 -17.47
C LEU A 482 10.02 -26.51 -16.07
N TRP A 483 9.32 -27.16 -15.14
CA TRP A 483 9.77 -27.36 -13.75
C TRP A 483 11.10 -28.11 -13.64
N GLU A 484 11.42 -29.00 -14.60
CA GLU A 484 12.66 -29.80 -14.57
C GLU A 484 13.92 -29.02 -14.97
N VAL A 485 13.79 -27.87 -15.65
CA VAL A 485 14.97 -27.12 -16.13
C VAL A 485 15.44 -26.05 -15.14
N LEU A 486 14.57 -25.60 -14.24
CA LEU A 486 14.87 -24.49 -13.31
C LEU A 486 15.32 -24.93 -11.90
N ILE A 487 15.28 -26.23 -11.59
CA ILE A 487 15.80 -26.79 -10.32
C ILE A 487 17.20 -27.40 -10.49
N ILE A 488 17.59 -27.82 -11.69
CA ILE A 488 18.88 -28.52 -11.91
C ILE A 488 20.10 -27.59 -11.75
N SER A 489 19.96 -26.26 -11.74
CA SER A 489 21.14 -25.38 -11.59
C SER A 489 21.56 -25.09 -10.14
N TYR A 490 20.90 -25.66 -9.12
CA TYR A 490 21.24 -25.40 -7.71
C TYR A 490 21.53 -26.63 -6.84
N GLU A 491 21.34 -27.85 -7.34
CA GLU A 491 21.79 -29.06 -6.63
C GLU A 491 23.22 -29.51 -6.98
N ASP A 492 23.80 -29.05 -8.09
CA ASP A 492 25.15 -29.47 -8.54
C ASP A 492 26.31 -28.53 -8.16
N LYS A 493 26.15 -27.66 -7.14
CA LYS A 493 27.27 -26.84 -6.61
C LYS A 493 27.42 -26.87 -5.09
N VAL A 494 26.95 -27.93 -4.43
CA VAL A 494 27.37 -28.28 -3.08
C VAL A 494 27.81 -29.75 -3.08
N LEU A 495 28.98 -29.99 -3.66
CA LEU A 495 29.93 -31.04 -3.28
C LEU A 495 31.34 -30.47 -3.37
#